data_AF-A0A962AEW3-F1
#
_entry.id   AF-A0A962AEW3-F1
#
_cell.length_a   1.000
_cell.length_b   1.000
_cell.length_c   1.000
_cell.angle_alpha   90.00
_cell.angle_beta   90.00
_cell.angle_gamma   90.00
#
_symmetry.space_group_name_H-M   'P 1'
#
loop_
_entity.id
_entity.type
_entity.pdbx_description
1 polymer ?
#
loop_
_entity_poly.entity_id
_entity_poly.type
_entity_poly.pdbx_seq_one_letter_code
_entity_poly.pdbx_strand_id
1 'polypeptide(L)'
;MPKFLDTNILIYAIGGEQFVPRKTLRAQEILKAGDCAVSVQVLQEFYVQATRESRAGAIAHAEAVDLIRAWSRFPVQPMSLETLHAALDIKARYRLSYWDAAIVAAAQSLNCETLFSEDMAHGMT
;
A
#
# COMPACT_ATOMS: atom_id res chain seq x y z
N MET A 1 -17.12 -3.40 -0.34
CA MET A 1 -16.20 -2.34 -0.81
C MET A 1 -14.78 -2.89 -0.80
N PRO A 2 -13.87 -2.43 -1.68
CA PRO A 2 -12.51 -2.93 -1.67
C PRO A 2 -11.78 -2.50 -0.40
N LYS A 3 -10.82 -3.31 0.04
CA LYS A 3 -9.93 -3.06 1.16
C LYS A 3 -8.66 -2.37 0.63
N PHE A 4 -8.33 -1.21 1.17
CA PHE A 4 -7.14 -0.48 0.75
C PHE A 4 -5.90 -1.14 1.34
N LEU A 5 -4.87 -1.34 0.52
CA LEU A 5 -3.60 -1.92 0.94
C LEU A 5 -2.54 -0.84 1.00
N ASP A 6 -1.84 -0.79 2.13
CA ASP A 6 -0.61 -0.03 2.31
C ASP A 6 0.59 -0.77 1.68
N THR A 7 1.68 -0.05 1.42
CA THR A 7 2.95 -0.51 0.88
C THR A 7 3.49 -1.72 1.64
N ASN A 8 3.40 -1.72 2.96
CA ASN A 8 3.92 -2.82 3.79
C ASN A 8 3.24 -4.16 3.45
N ILE A 9 1.95 -4.17 3.10
CA ILE A 9 1.24 -5.39 2.70
C ILE A 9 1.83 -5.97 1.40
N LEU A 10 2.12 -5.09 0.43
CA LEU A 10 2.74 -5.50 -0.84
C LEU A 10 4.18 -6.00 -0.62
N ILE A 11 4.92 -5.36 0.28
CA ILE A 11 6.27 -5.77 0.67
C ILE A 11 6.27 -7.13 1.38
N TYR A 12 5.28 -7.39 2.24
CA TYR A 12 5.11 -8.70 2.86
C TYR A 12 4.76 -9.79 1.86
N ALA A 13 3.96 -9.48 0.85
CA ALA A 13 3.47 -10.46 -0.12
C ALA A 13 4.59 -11.11 -0.95
N ILE A 14 5.65 -10.36 -1.26
CA ILE A 14 6.79 -10.86 -2.03
C ILE A 14 7.77 -11.69 -1.19
N GLY A 15 7.61 -11.69 0.14
CA GLY A 15 8.45 -12.47 1.05
C GLY A 15 9.93 -12.07 1.04
N GLY A 16 10.78 -12.97 1.52
CA GLY A 16 12.21 -12.78 1.74
C GLY A 16 12.66 -13.34 3.11
N GLU A 17 13.96 -13.59 3.27
CA GLU A 17 14.51 -14.28 4.46
C GLU A 17 14.18 -13.57 5.78
N GLN A 18 14.05 -12.24 5.78
CA GLN A 18 13.71 -11.48 7.00
C GLN A 18 12.21 -11.43 7.34
N PHE A 19 11.32 -11.99 6.50
CA PHE A 19 9.87 -11.84 6.71
C PHE A 19 9.28 -12.94 7.57
N VAL A 20 8.45 -12.54 8.54
CA VAL A 20 7.70 -13.46 9.40
C VAL A 20 6.74 -14.30 8.52
N PRO A 21 6.86 -15.64 8.46
CA PRO A 21 6.08 -16.48 7.54
C PRO A 21 4.58 -16.23 7.61
N ARG A 22 4.06 -15.95 8.81
CA ARG A 22 2.65 -15.62 9.04
C ARG A 22 2.19 -14.34 8.34
N LYS A 23 3.02 -13.28 8.32
CA LYS A 23 2.68 -12.01 7.66
C LYS A 23 2.68 -12.16 6.14
N THR A 24 3.67 -12.88 5.61
CA THR A 24 3.74 -13.22 4.17
C THR A 24 2.51 -13.99 3.72
N LEU A 25 2.16 -15.08 4.43
CA LEU A 25 0.96 -15.86 4.13
C LEU A 25 -0.30 -15.01 4.18
N ARG A 26 -0.45 -14.17 5.21
CA ARG A 26 -1.62 -13.31 5.35
C ARG A 26 -1.73 -12.25 4.24
N ALA A 27 -0.63 -11.63 3.86
CA ALA A 27 -0.60 -10.67 2.76
C ALA A 27 -0.98 -11.33 1.43
N GLN A 28 -0.47 -12.55 1.18
CA GLN A 28 -0.83 -13.33 0.00
C GLN A 28 -2.30 -13.76 -0.01
N GLU A 29 -2.88 -14.12 1.14
CA GLU A 29 -4.32 -14.39 1.27
C GLU A 29 -5.17 -13.16 0.93
N ILE A 30 -4.80 -11.99 1.45
CA ILE A 30 -5.50 -10.72 1.17
C ILE A 30 -5.48 -10.44 -0.33
N LEU A 31 -4.32 -10.51 -0.98
CA LEU A 31 -4.19 -10.28 -2.42
C LEU A 31 -4.94 -11.32 -3.28
N LYS A 32 -5.07 -12.56 -2.79
CA LYS A 32 -5.82 -13.63 -3.47
C LYS A 32 -7.33 -13.47 -3.34
N ALA A 33 -7.82 -12.89 -2.23
CA ALA A 33 -9.25 -12.62 -2.05
C ALA A 33 -9.79 -11.65 -3.11
N GLY A 34 -8.92 -10.81 -3.68
CA GLY A 34 -9.20 -10.01 -4.87
C GLY A 34 -10.03 -8.75 -4.62
N ASP A 35 -10.50 -8.54 -3.40
CA ASP A 35 -11.27 -7.37 -2.96
C ASP A 35 -10.35 -6.25 -2.46
N CYS A 36 -9.29 -5.96 -3.19
CA CYS A 36 -8.23 -5.01 -2.81
C CYS A 36 -8.30 -3.71 -3.62
N ALA A 37 -7.72 -2.64 -3.08
CA ALA A 37 -7.45 -1.38 -3.76
C ALA A 37 -6.09 -0.83 -3.31
N VAL A 38 -5.45 -0.03 -4.15
CA VAL A 38 -4.16 0.65 -3.85
C VAL A 38 -4.17 2.07 -4.42
N SER A 39 -3.13 2.86 -4.14
CA SER A 39 -2.86 4.10 -4.86
C SER A 39 -1.58 4.01 -5.69
N VAL A 40 -1.42 4.97 -6.61
CA VAL A 40 -0.15 5.15 -7.32
C VAL A 40 1.01 5.39 -6.35
N GLN A 41 0.79 6.14 -5.25
CA GLN A 41 1.81 6.33 -4.22
C GLN A 41 2.26 4.99 -3.60
N VAL A 42 1.32 4.12 -3.23
CA VAL A 42 1.64 2.80 -2.67
C VAL A 42 2.48 1.96 -3.65
N LEU A 43 2.16 2.00 -4.95
CA LEU A 43 2.94 1.30 -5.98
C LEU A 43 4.35 1.89 -6.17
N GLN A 44 4.49 3.21 -6.06
CA GLN A 44 5.78 3.91 -6.12
C GLN A 44 6.65 3.55 -4.91
N GLU A 45 6.10 3.63 -3.71
CA GLU A 45 6.79 3.24 -2.49
C GLU A 45 7.20 1.77 -2.51
N PHE A 46 6.31 0.89 -2.99
CA PHE A 46 6.63 -0.52 -3.19
C PHE A 46 7.84 -0.68 -4.11
N TYR A 47 7.84 -0.04 -5.28
CA TYR A 47 8.95 -0.15 -6.23
C TYR A 47 10.27 0.24 -5.57
N VAL A 48 10.32 1.44 -4.98
CA VAL A 48 11.53 1.99 -4.35
C VAL A 48 12.05 1.08 -3.24
N GLN A 49 11.16 0.57 -2.38
CA GLN A 49 11.55 -0.31 -1.29
C GLN A 49 11.94 -1.70 -1.77
N ALA A 50 11.20 -2.26 -2.72
CA ALA A 50 11.37 -3.63 -3.17
C ALA A 50 12.67 -3.82 -3.97
N THR A 51 13.08 -2.82 -4.75
CA THR A 51 14.30 -2.85 -5.57
C THR A 51 15.52 -2.24 -4.86
N ARG A 52 15.40 -1.80 -3.61
CA ARG A 52 16.51 -1.16 -2.88
C ARG A 52 17.62 -2.17 -2.64
N GLU A 53 18.83 -1.92 -3.16
CA GLU A 53 19.97 -2.85 -3.08
C GLU A 53 20.32 -3.29 -1.65
N SER A 54 20.13 -2.41 -0.66
CA SER A 54 20.40 -2.72 0.75
C SER A 54 19.31 -3.58 1.43
N ARG A 55 18.21 -3.89 0.75
CA ARG A 55 17.16 -4.77 1.26
C ARG A 55 17.59 -6.22 0.99
N ALA A 56 17.65 -7.03 2.05
CA ALA A 56 17.77 -8.48 1.88
C ALA A 56 16.54 -9.01 1.12
N GLY A 57 16.77 -9.79 0.07
CA GLY A 57 15.70 -10.18 -0.87
C GLY A 57 15.20 -9.04 -1.76
N ALA A 58 16.05 -8.06 -2.09
CA ALA A 58 15.75 -7.08 -3.13
C ALA A 58 15.42 -7.79 -4.45
N ILE A 59 14.34 -7.35 -5.10
CA ILE A 59 13.89 -7.93 -6.36
C ILE A 59 14.42 -7.12 -7.55
N ALA A 60 14.55 -7.77 -8.70
CA ALA A 60 14.99 -7.11 -9.92
C ALA A 60 13.93 -6.12 -10.44
N HIS A 61 14.35 -5.12 -11.21
CA HIS A 61 13.45 -4.16 -11.86
C HIS A 61 12.31 -4.84 -12.63
N ALA A 62 12.64 -5.86 -13.43
CA ALA A 62 11.65 -6.58 -14.24
C ALA A 62 10.57 -7.26 -13.38
N GLU A 63 10.99 -7.89 -12.28
CA GLU A 63 10.07 -8.53 -11.33
C GLU A 63 9.15 -7.51 -10.64
N ALA A 64 9.70 -6.37 -10.20
CA ALA A 64 8.90 -5.29 -9.61
C ALA A 64 7.87 -4.74 -10.59
N VAL A 65 8.24 -4.55 -11.86
CA VAL A 65 7.33 -4.09 -12.92
C VAL A 65 6.21 -5.10 -13.17
N ASP A 66 6.51 -6.39 -13.22
CA ASP A 66 5.51 -7.43 -13.43
C ASP A 66 4.52 -7.51 -12.26
N LEU A 67 4.99 -7.36 -11.02
CA LEU A 67 4.12 -7.28 -9.84
C LEU A 67 3.22 -6.05 -9.86
N ILE A 68 3.75 -4.87 -10.21
CA ILE A 68 2.95 -3.63 -10.33
C ILE A 68 1.88 -3.80 -11.41
N ARG A 69 2.22 -4.38 -12.56
CA ARG A 69 1.25 -4.69 -13.63
C ARG A 69 0.19 -5.67 -13.13
N ALA A 70 0.58 -6.71 -12.39
CA ALA A 70 -0.34 -7.69 -11.83
C ALA A 70 -1.31 -7.04 -10.83
N TRP A 71 -0.85 -6.15 -9.95
CA TRP A 71 -1.70 -5.46 -8.97
C TRP A 71 -2.53 -4.34 -9.56
N SER A 72 -2.18 -3.83 -10.75
CA SER A 72 -3.00 -2.86 -11.50
C SER A 72 -4.35 -3.44 -11.96
N ARG A 73 -4.60 -4.73 -11.74
CA ARG A 73 -5.94 -5.35 -11.88
C ARG A 73 -6.93 -4.87 -10.81
N PHE A 74 -6.43 -4.36 -9.69
CA PHE A 74 -7.24 -3.76 -8.63
C PHE A 74 -7.53 -2.29 -8.95
N PRO A 75 -8.57 -1.68 -8.36
CA PRO A 75 -8.72 -0.23 -8.38
C PRO A 75 -7.45 0.45 -7.88
N VAL A 76 -6.91 1.38 -8.68
CA VAL A 76 -5.72 2.18 -8.36
C VAL A 76 -6.12 3.65 -8.28
N GLN A 77 -6.02 4.26 -7.10
CA GLN A 77 -6.27 5.68 -6.93
C GLN A 77 -5.09 6.50 -7.49
N PRO A 78 -5.31 7.39 -8.47
CA PRO A 78 -4.28 8.32 -8.92
C PRO A 78 -3.94 9.34 -7.83
N MET A 79 -2.71 9.85 -7.86
CA MET A 79 -2.32 11.00 -7.05
C MET A 79 -2.60 12.28 -7.84
N SER A 80 -3.44 13.15 -7.30
CA SER A 80 -3.80 14.44 -7.88
C SER A 80 -3.69 15.58 -6.86
N LEU A 81 -3.89 16.83 -7.29
CA LEU A 81 -3.94 17.97 -6.37
C LEU A 81 -5.10 17.83 -5.38
N GLU A 82 -6.23 17.26 -5.81
CA GLU A 82 -7.36 16.96 -4.93
C GLU A 82 -6.96 15.96 -3.83
N THR A 83 -6.27 14.87 -4.18
CA THR A 83 -5.75 13.91 -3.19
C THR A 83 -4.74 14.56 -2.24
N LEU A 84 -3.86 15.43 -2.76
CA LEU A 84 -2.89 16.19 -1.96
C LEU A 84 -3.58 17.10 -0.93
N HIS A 85 -4.58 17.88 -1.35
CA HIS A 85 -5.31 18.76 -0.43
C HIS A 85 -6.06 17.97 0.64
N ALA A 86 -6.75 16.89 0.25
CA ALA A 86 -7.40 16.00 1.21
C ALA A 86 -6.40 15.39 2.21
N ALA A 87 -5.22 14.98 1.75
CA ALA A 87 -4.16 14.47 2.61
C ALA A 87 -3.67 15.52 3.61
N LEU A 88 -3.51 16.79 3.19
CA LEU A 88 -3.11 17.88 4.08
C LEU A 88 -4.16 18.17 5.15
N ASP A 89 -5.45 18.12 4.80
CA ASP A 89 -6.56 18.29 5.74
C ASP A 89 -6.60 17.14 6.76
N ILE A 90 -6.47 15.89 6.29
CA ILE A 90 -6.40 14.69 7.14
C ILE A 90 -5.19 14.77 8.07
N LYS A 91 -4.02 15.15 7.53
CA LYS A 91 -2.80 15.34 8.32
C LYS A 91 -3.03 16.34 9.45
N ALA A 92 -3.60 17.51 9.15
CA ALA A 92 -3.86 18.53 10.17
C ALA A 92 -4.83 18.05 11.24
N ARG A 93 -5.91 17.37 10.82
CA ARG A 93 -6.97 16.87 11.71
C ARG A 93 -6.51 15.74 12.63
N TYR A 94 -5.80 14.75 12.07
CA TYR A 94 -5.43 13.52 12.78
C TYR A 94 -3.96 13.47 13.21
N ARG A 95 -3.19 14.53 12.93
CA ARG A 95 -1.75 14.65 13.25
C ARG A 95 -0.88 13.51 12.70
N LEU A 96 -1.28 12.98 11.55
CA LEU A 96 -0.55 11.93 10.84
C LEU A 96 0.72 12.47 10.16
N SER A 97 1.60 11.58 9.72
CA SER A 97 2.59 11.96 8.71
C SER A 97 1.87 12.33 7.40
N TYR A 98 2.54 13.05 6.50
CA TYR A 98 1.94 13.35 5.20
C TYR A 98 1.65 12.05 4.40
N TRP A 99 2.59 11.11 4.42
CA TRP A 99 2.50 9.86 3.67
C TRP A 99 1.33 9.00 4.13
N ASP A 100 1.14 8.85 5.45
CA ASP A 100 -0.01 8.13 6.02
C ASP A 100 -1.32 8.84 5.69
N ALA A 101 -1.35 10.17 5.77
CA ALA A 101 -2.54 10.94 5.44
C ALA A 101 -2.92 10.83 3.96
N ALA A 102 -1.94 10.72 3.06
CA ALA A 102 -2.16 10.51 1.63
C ALA A 102 -2.70 9.10 1.32
N ILE A 103 -2.27 8.08 2.08
CA ILE A 103 -2.87 6.73 2.03
C ILE A 103 -4.34 6.78 2.44
N VAL A 104 -4.66 7.46 3.55
CA VAL A 104 -6.07 7.61 3.99
C VAL A 104 -6.90 8.39 2.99
N ALA A 105 -6.39 9.49 2.44
CA ALA A 105 -7.07 10.27 1.41
C ALA A 105 -7.39 9.42 0.17
N ALA A 106 -6.45 8.57 -0.24
CA ALA A 106 -6.64 7.67 -1.37
C ALA A 106 -7.67 6.57 -1.07
N ALA A 107 -7.64 5.99 0.13
CA ALA A 107 -8.63 5.03 0.59
C ALA A 107 -10.04 5.63 0.62
N GLN A 108 -10.19 6.84 1.14
CA GLN A 108 -11.47 7.57 1.14
C GLN A 108 -11.97 7.86 -0.27
N SER A 109 -11.09 8.22 -1.20
CA SER A 109 -11.45 8.50 -2.61
C SER A 109 -12.02 7.28 -3.33
N LEU A 110 -11.58 6.07 -2.95
CA LEU A 110 -12.10 4.81 -3.47
C LEU A 110 -13.26 4.23 -2.66
N ASN A 111 -13.74 4.96 -1.64
CA ASN A 111 -14.73 4.49 -0.68
C ASN A 111 -14.32 3.15 -0.04
N CYS A 112 -13.06 3.04 0.38
CA CYS A 112 -12.59 1.89 1.15
C CYS A 112 -12.95 2.07 2.63
N GLU A 113 -13.66 1.10 3.20
CA GLU A 113 -14.00 1.09 4.65
C GLU A 113 -12.93 0.40 5.50
N THR A 114 -11.96 -0.26 4.86
CA THR A 114 -10.90 -0.99 5.55
C THR A 114 -9.57 -0.63 4.92
N LEU A 115 -8.60 -0.26 5.76
CA LEU A 115 -7.21 -0.03 5.41
C LEU A 115 -6.33 -1.09 6.10
N PHE A 116 -5.60 -1.88 5.32
CA PHE A 116 -4.56 -2.75 5.84
C PHE A 116 -3.22 -2.02 5.84
N SER A 117 -2.80 -1.60 7.03
CA SER A 117 -1.50 -0.98 7.30
C SER A 117 -0.88 -1.61 8.55
N GLU A 118 0.44 -1.55 8.66
CA GLU A 118 1.15 -1.94 9.88
C GLU A 118 1.39 -0.76 10.82
N ASP A 119 1.61 0.43 10.26
CA ASP A 119 2.06 1.61 11.00
C ASP A 119 0.90 2.53 11.39
N MET A 120 -0.28 2.35 10.79
CA MET A 120 -1.49 3.07 11.18
C MET A 120 -2.22 2.30 12.27
N ALA A 121 -2.22 2.86 13.49
CA ALA A 121 -2.94 2.32 14.64
C ALA A 121 -4.36 1.86 14.26
N HIS A 122 -4.70 0.63 14.66
CA HIS A 122 -6.02 0.02 14.50
C HIS A 122 -7.14 1.04 14.79
N GLY A 123 -8.01 1.29 13.81
CA GLY A 123 -9.32 1.95 14.04
C GLY A 123 -9.46 3.41 13.60
N MET A 124 -8.59 3.95 12.74
CA MET A 124 -8.90 5.22 12.07
C MET A 124 -9.57 4.97 10.71
N THR A 125 -10.89 4.76 10.76
CA THR A 125 -11.81 4.85 9.61
C THR A 125 -12.81 5.96 9.88
#